data_AF-A0A3B8KRA8-F1
#
_entry.id   AF-A0A3B8KRA8-F1
#
_cell.length_a   1.000
_cell.length_b   1.000
_cell.length_c   1.000
_cell.angle_alpha   90.00
_cell.angle_beta   90.00
_cell.angle_gamma   90.00
#
_symmetry.space_group_name_H-M   'P 1'
#
loop_
_entity.id
_entity.type
_entity.pdbx_description
1 polymer ?
#
loop_
_entity_poly.entity_id
_entity_poly.type
_entity_poly.pdbx_seq_one_letter_code
_entity_poly.pdbx_strand_id
1 'polypeptide(L)'
;EVYTALQTGVVDGQHNPIPIILTGKLFEVQKYLTLTNHLYSTYCWVMNKDFYEGLNEEERFIVDEAAKTAIVAGRGLNRIIEASDKGLPALSEAGMEIHTPTPEALEEFREVGRKSAMEFLKGEYGEEGVELAEKYLEAIEKAMEEKD
;
A
#
# COMPACT_ATOMS: atom_id res chain seq x y z
N GLU A 1 -2.73 -18.68 0.63
CA GLU A 1 -4.13 -18.55 0.19
C GLU A 1 -4.36 -17.71 -1.07
N VAL A 2 -3.86 -16.46 -1.17
CA VAL A 2 -4.17 -15.58 -2.34
C VAL A 2 -3.85 -16.23 -3.69
N TYR A 3 -2.64 -16.79 -3.88
CA TYR A 3 -2.27 -17.46 -5.12
C TYR A 3 -3.26 -18.59 -5.48
N THR A 4 -3.55 -19.49 -4.53
CA THR A 4 -4.48 -20.60 -4.75
C THR A 4 -5.89 -20.12 -5.04
N ALA A 5 -6.35 -19.06 -4.37
CA ALA A 5 -7.69 -18.50 -4.60
C ALA A 5 -7.82 -17.92 -6.03
N LEU A 6 -6.77 -17.27 -6.54
CA LEU A 6 -6.70 -16.79 -7.93
C LEU A 6 -6.59 -17.98 -8.91
N GLN A 7 -5.72 -18.96 -8.62
CA GLN A 7 -5.50 -20.14 -9.44
C GLN A 7 -6.77 -20.97 -9.64
N THR A 8 -7.58 -21.09 -8.58
CA THR A 8 -8.82 -21.87 -8.58
C THR A 8 -10.04 -21.07 -9.03
N GLY A 9 -9.89 -19.76 -9.26
CA GLY A 9 -10.98 -18.87 -9.65
C GLY A 9 -12.00 -18.59 -8.53
N VAL A 10 -11.62 -18.78 -7.26
CA VAL A 10 -12.44 -18.35 -6.11
C VAL A 10 -12.55 -16.82 -6.08
N VAL A 11 -11.48 -16.14 -6.51
CA VAL A 11 -11.45 -14.70 -6.75
C VAL A 11 -10.84 -14.43 -8.12
N ASP A 12 -11.34 -13.41 -8.82
CA ASP A 12 -10.88 -13.06 -10.17
C ASP A 12 -9.61 -12.20 -10.15
N GLY A 13 -9.45 -11.40 -9.09
CA GLY A 13 -8.39 -10.43 -8.99
C GLY A 13 -8.10 -9.98 -7.56
N GLN A 14 -7.06 -9.16 -7.45
CA GLN A 14 -6.57 -8.60 -6.20
C GLN A 14 -5.90 -7.24 -6.48
N HIS A 15 -5.59 -6.49 -5.44
CA HIS A 15 -4.71 -5.32 -5.53
C HIS A 15 -3.45 -5.56 -4.69
N ASN A 16 -2.30 -5.19 -5.22
CA ASN A 16 -1.03 -5.17 -4.49
C ASN A 16 -0.01 -4.31 -5.26
N PRO A 17 1.03 -3.81 -4.58
CA PRO A 17 2.15 -3.18 -5.27
C PRO A 17 2.97 -4.23 -6.06
N ILE A 18 3.69 -3.76 -7.07
CA ILE A 18 4.50 -4.58 -8.00
C ILE A 18 5.41 -5.59 -7.28
N PRO A 19 6.15 -5.23 -6.20
CA PRO A 19 7.03 -6.18 -5.51
C PRO A 19 6.27 -7.39 -4.91
N ILE A 20 5.02 -7.20 -4.48
CA ILE A 20 4.21 -8.29 -3.91
C ILE A 20 3.70 -9.22 -5.02
N ILE A 21 3.30 -8.66 -6.17
CA ILE A 21 2.91 -9.46 -7.35
C ILE A 21 4.09 -10.35 -7.80
N LEU A 22 5.30 -9.80 -7.84
CA LEU A 22 6.52 -10.54 -8.22
C LEU A 22 6.89 -11.62 -7.20
N THR A 23 6.99 -11.25 -5.92
CA THR A 23 7.42 -12.20 -4.86
C THR A 23 6.40 -13.30 -4.64
N GLY A 24 5.11 -12.98 -4.74
CA GLY A 24 4.01 -13.95 -4.69
C GLY A 24 3.82 -14.74 -5.98
N LYS A 25 4.58 -14.45 -7.04
CA LYS A 25 4.46 -15.03 -8.39
C LYS A 25 3.03 -14.95 -8.95
N LEU A 26 2.30 -13.89 -8.59
CA LEU A 26 0.88 -13.77 -8.93
C LEU A 26 0.66 -13.61 -10.45
N PHE A 27 1.71 -13.22 -11.20
CA PHE A 27 1.71 -13.19 -12.66
C PHE A 27 1.49 -14.57 -13.31
N GLU A 28 1.72 -15.69 -12.59
CA GLU A 28 1.43 -17.03 -13.10
C GLU A 28 -0.09 -17.33 -13.14
N VAL A 29 -0.87 -16.59 -12.35
CA VAL A 29 -2.30 -16.82 -12.13
C VAL A 29 -3.15 -15.57 -12.36
N GLN A 30 -2.56 -14.52 -12.93
CA GLN A 30 -3.21 -13.25 -13.25
C GLN A 30 -2.68 -12.72 -14.58
N LYS A 31 -3.58 -12.28 -15.46
CA LYS A 31 -3.24 -11.86 -16.83
C LYS A 31 -3.09 -10.35 -17.01
N TYR A 32 -3.83 -9.55 -16.23
CA TYR A 32 -3.92 -8.11 -16.42
C TYR A 32 -3.39 -7.37 -15.19
N LEU A 33 -2.64 -6.28 -15.43
CA LEU A 33 -2.18 -5.37 -14.38
C LEU A 33 -2.62 -3.95 -14.72
N THR A 34 -3.44 -3.33 -13.88
CA THR A 34 -3.87 -1.93 -14.05
C THR A 34 -3.17 -1.00 -13.06
N LEU A 35 -2.38 -0.05 -13.57
CA LEU A 35 -1.57 0.90 -12.78
C LEU A 35 -2.41 2.08 -12.27
N THR A 36 -3.26 1.81 -11.29
CA THR A 36 -4.19 2.80 -10.71
C THR A 36 -3.54 3.70 -9.66
N ASN A 37 -2.45 3.29 -9.01
CA ASN A 37 -1.81 4.01 -7.91
C ASN A 37 -2.81 4.45 -6.81
N HIS A 38 -3.87 3.67 -6.58
CA HIS A 38 -5.04 4.06 -5.80
C HIS A 38 -4.84 4.02 -4.27
N LEU A 39 -3.74 3.44 -3.79
CA LEU A 39 -3.49 3.27 -2.37
C LEU A 39 -2.00 3.40 -2.05
N TYR A 40 -1.67 4.23 -1.05
CA TYR A 40 -0.40 4.16 -0.35
C TYR A 40 -0.56 3.28 0.89
N SER A 41 -0.02 2.05 0.84
CA SER A 41 -0.06 1.12 1.96
C SER A 41 1.14 1.33 2.87
N THR A 42 0.88 1.53 4.17
CA THR A 42 1.91 1.53 5.21
C THR A 42 1.85 0.22 5.99
N TYR A 43 3.00 -0.21 6.50
CA TYR A 43 3.06 -1.23 7.53
C TYR A 43 3.26 -0.55 8.88
N CYS A 44 2.40 -0.86 9.84
CA CYS A 44 2.57 -0.42 11.21
C CYS A 44 3.43 -1.43 11.96
N TRP A 45 4.60 -0.99 12.42
CA TRP A 45 5.42 -1.80 13.30
C TRP A 45 4.87 -1.70 14.71
N VAL A 46 4.54 -2.85 15.30
CA VAL A 46 3.96 -2.93 16.64
C VAL A 46 4.85 -3.78 17.54
N MET A 47 4.92 -3.40 18.81
CA MET A 47 5.67 -4.13 19.83
C MET A 47 4.79 -4.28 21.07
N ASN A 48 4.96 -5.38 21.80
CA ASN A 48 4.29 -5.53 23.10
C ASN A 48 4.72 -4.38 24.02
N LYS A 49 3.72 -3.71 24.62
CA LYS A 49 3.95 -2.51 25.43
C LYS A 49 4.80 -2.81 26.67
N ASP A 50 4.47 -3.86 27.42
CA ASP A 50 5.19 -4.21 28.66
C ASP A 50 6.65 -4.57 28.38
N PHE A 51 6.90 -5.29 27.29
CA PHE A 51 8.26 -5.60 26.82
C PHE A 51 9.03 -4.33 26.50
N TYR A 52 8.44 -3.43 25.69
CA TYR A 52 9.08 -2.17 25.31
C TYR A 52 9.33 -1.28 26.52
N GLU A 53 8.36 -1.14 27.43
CA GLU A 53 8.49 -0.36 28.66
C GLU A 53 9.53 -0.96 29.62
N GLY A 54 9.72 -2.28 29.62
CA GLY A 54 10.75 -2.98 30.38
C GLY A 54 12.19 -2.80 29.89
N LEU A 55 12.41 -2.27 28.68
CA LEU A 55 13.75 -1.99 28.15
C LEU A 55 14.42 -0.83 28.92
N ASN A 56 15.73 -0.92 29.11
CA ASN A 56 16.49 0.23 29.60
C ASN A 56 16.62 1.33 28.52
N GLU A 57 17.16 2.49 28.88
CA GLU A 57 17.25 3.65 27.97
C GLU A 57 18.09 3.36 26.71
N GLU A 58 19.21 2.66 26.86
CA GLU A 58 20.10 2.30 25.74
C GLU A 58 19.42 1.30 24.80
N GLU A 59 18.78 0.27 25.34
CA GLU A 59 18.03 -0.74 24.57
C GLU A 59 16.87 -0.12 23.80
N ARG A 60 16.11 0.76 24.46
CA ARG A 60 14.98 1.47 23.86
C ARG A 60 15.44 2.35 22.70
N PHE A 61 16.53 3.10 22.91
CA PHE A 61 17.15 3.91 21.86
C PHE A 61 17.57 3.06 20.66
N ILE A 62 18.23 1.92 20.89
CA ILE A 62 18.65 1.01 19.81
C ILE A 62 17.44 0.50 19.02
N VAL A 63 16.37 0.07 19.70
CA VAL A 63 15.15 -0.41 19.05
C VAL A 63 14.51 0.67 18.19
N ASP A 64 14.38 1.89 18.71
CA ASP A 64 13.79 3.01 17.98
C ASP A 64 14.60 3.41 16.74
N GLU A 65 15.92 3.50 16.87
CA GLU A 65 16.79 3.84 15.74
C GLU A 65 16.84 2.73 14.70
N ALA A 66 16.84 1.46 15.13
CA ALA A 66 16.74 0.32 14.22
C ALA A 66 15.42 0.34 13.45
N ALA A 67 14.30 0.63 14.11
CA ALA A 67 12.99 0.74 13.47
C ALA A 67 12.97 1.88 12.43
N LYS A 68 13.44 3.08 12.80
CA LYS A 68 13.54 4.22 11.87
C LYS A 68 14.40 3.89 10.66
N THR A 69 15.56 3.27 10.89
CA THR A 69 16.49 2.85 9.82
C THR A 69 15.84 1.83 8.89
N ALA A 70 15.17 0.82 9.45
CA ALA A 70 14.49 -0.22 8.69
C ALA A 70 13.33 0.36 7.84
N ILE A 71 12.59 1.34 8.37
CA ILE A 71 11.54 2.04 7.62
C ILE A 71 12.12 2.73 6.38
N VAL A 72 13.22 3.47 6.52
CA VAL A 72 13.86 4.15 5.40
C VAL A 72 14.41 3.15 4.38
N ALA A 73 15.12 2.12 4.85
CA ALA A 73 15.68 1.08 4.00
C ALA A 73 14.59 0.31 3.23
N GLY A 74 13.51 -0.10 3.90
CA GLY A 74 12.40 -0.82 3.29
C GLY A 74 11.68 0.00 2.22
N ARG A 75 11.43 1.29 2.49
CA ARG A 75 10.87 2.21 1.49
C ARG A 75 11.80 2.37 0.28
N GLY A 76 13.11 2.48 0.52
CA GLY A 76 14.12 2.57 -0.54
C GLY A 76 14.16 1.32 -1.41
N LEU A 77 14.15 0.13 -0.81
CA LEU A 77 14.16 -1.14 -1.54
C LEU A 77 12.94 -1.30 -2.45
N ASN A 78 11.74 -0.97 -1.97
CA ASN A 78 10.54 -1.02 -2.81
C ASN A 78 10.66 -0.10 -4.03
N ARG A 79 11.12 1.14 -3.84
CA ARG A 79 11.35 2.09 -4.94
C ARG A 79 12.38 1.58 -5.94
N ILE A 80 13.47 0.97 -5.44
CA ILE A 80 14.51 0.39 -6.31
C ILE A 80 13.93 -0.74 -7.17
N ILE A 81 13.14 -1.65 -6.58
CA ILE A 81 12.52 -2.75 -7.32
C ILE A 81 11.59 -2.18 -8.40
N GLU A 82 10.69 -1.28 -8.03
CA GLU A 82 9.73 -0.65 -8.95
C GLU A 82 10.39 0.10 -10.10
N ALA A 83 11.52 0.79 -9.83
CA ALA A 83 12.27 1.55 -10.84
C ALA A 83 13.27 0.71 -11.66
N SER A 84 13.41 -0.59 -11.36
CA SER A 84 14.37 -1.47 -12.04
C SER A 84 13.71 -2.39 -13.06
N ASP A 85 14.53 -3.08 -13.86
CA ASP A 85 14.08 -4.15 -14.77
C ASP A 85 13.38 -5.30 -14.03
N LYS A 86 13.58 -5.41 -12.71
CA LYS A 86 12.90 -6.38 -11.86
C LYS A 86 11.49 -5.95 -11.44
N GLY A 87 11.01 -4.77 -11.87
CA GLY A 87 9.69 -4.24 -11.59
C GLY A 87 8.66 -4.55 -12.68
N LEU A 88 8.10 -3.51 -13.29
CA LEU A 88 7.14 -3.65 -14.40
C LEU A 88 7.69 -4.41 -15.61
N PRO A 89 8.97 -4.23 -16.04
CA PRO A 89 9.50 -4.99 -17.18
C PRO A 89 9.44 -6.50 -16.95
N ALA A 90 9.85 -6.98 -15.77
CA ALA A 90 9.76 -8.40 -15.42
C ALA A 90 8.32 -8.96 -15.46
N LEU A 91 7.32 -8.18 -15.05
CA LEU A 91 5.91 -8.60 -15.14
C LEU A 91 5.40 -8.64 -16.58
N SER A 92 5.83 -7.68 -17.41
CA SER A 92 5.54 -7.67 -18.84
C SER A 92 6.17 -8.88 -19.55
N GLU A 93 7.44 -9.17 -19.27
CA GLU A 93 8.17 -10.33 -19.80
C GLU A 93 7.54 -11.67 -19.36
N ALA A 94 6.95 -11.70 -18.15
CA ALA A 94 6.19 -12.84 -17.66
C ALA A 94 4.80 -13.00 -18.32
N GLY A 95 4.43 -12.10 -19.23
CA GLY A 95 3.22 -12.19 -20.05
C GLY A 95 2.01 -11.44 -19.52
N MET A 96 2.17 -10.57 -18.50
CA MET A 96 1.07 -9.72 -18.04
C MET A 96 0.80 -8.58 -19.02
N GLU A 97 -0.47 -8.31 -19.30
CA GLU A 97 -0.92 -7.13 -20.04
C GLU A 97 -1.02 -5.94 -19.08
N ILE A 98 -0.10 -4.98 -19.22
CA ILE A 98 -0.02 -3.79 -18.36
C ILE A 98 -0.85 -2.65 -18.97
N HIS A 99 -1.80 -2.15 -18.20
CA HIS A 99 -2.65 -1.02 -18.56
C HIS A 99 -2.42 0.17 -17.62
N THR A 100 -2.19 1.35 -18.20
CA THR A 100 -2.15 2.62 -17.48
C THR A 100 -3.44 3.38 -17.79
N PRO A 101 -4.34 3.58 -16.80
CA PRO A 101 -5.55 4.37 -16.99
C PRO A 101 -5.23 5.82 -17.39
N THR A 102 -6.15 6.47 -18.09
CA THR A 102 -6.03 7.91 -18.39
C THR A 102 -6.19 8.74 -17.11
N PRO A 103 -5.73 10.00 -17.10
CA PRO A 103 -5.95 10.90 -15.95
C PRO A 103 -7.44 11.02 -15.59
N GLU A 104 -8.33 11.07 -16.56
CA GLU A 104 -9.78 11.15 -16.35
C GLU A 104 -10.32 9.89 -15.68
N ALA A 105 -9.88 8.70 -16.14
CA ALA A 105 -10.25 7.44 -15.51
C ALA A 105 -9.71 7.35 -14.06
N LEU A 106 -8.50 7.83 -13.81
CA LEU A 106 -7.93 7.90 -12.44
C LEU A 106 -8.73 8.84 -11.54
N GLU A 107 -9.23 9.96 -12.07
CA GLU A 107 -10.12 10.86 -11.33
C GLU A 107 -11.43 10.15 -10.97
N GLU A 108 -12.05 9.46 -11.93
CA GLU A 108 -13.28 8.69 -11.69
C GLU A 108 -13.08 7.61 -10.61
N PHE A 109 -11.98 6.86 -10.66
CA PHE A 109 -11.60 5.93 -9.59
C PHE A 109 -11.50 6.62 -8.23
N ARG A 110 -10.91 7.82 -8.17
CA ARG A 110 -10.73 8.57 -6.94
C ARG A 110 -12.06 9.06 -6.39
N GLU A 111 -12.92 9.64 -7.22
CA GLU A 111 -14.23 10.15 -6.81
C GLU A 111 -15.12 9.02 -6.26
N VAL A 112 -15.28 7.93 -7.02
CA VAL A 112 -16.10 6.79 -6.61
C VAL A 112 -15.51 6.11 -5.37
N GLY A 113 -14.18 5.91 -5.35
CA GLY A 113 -13.47 5.27 -4.25
C GLY A 113 -13.58 6.06 -2.95
N ARG A 114 -13.31 7.37 -2.98
CA ARG A 114 -13.41 8.23 -1.79
C ARG A 114 -14.84 8.30 -1.27
N LYS A 115 -15.82 8.50 -2.15
CA LYS A 115 -17.23 8.54 -1.75
C LYS A 115 -17.63 7.25 -1.03
N SER A 116 -17.35 6.10 -1.65
CA SER A 116 -17.70 4.79 -1.10
C SER A 116 -16.98 4.51 0.23
N ALA A 117 -15.70 4.92 0.34
CA ALA A 117 -14.94 4.78 1.58
C ALA A 117 -15.53 5.64 2.71
N MET A 118 -15.92 6.89 2.43
CA MET A 118 -16.55 7.76 3.42
C MET A 118 -17.91 7.22 3.88
N GLU A 119 -18.73 6.72 2.94
CA GLU A 119 -20.00 6.07 3.26
C GLU A 119 -19.82 4.83 4.14
N PHE A 120 -18.84 3.99 3.81
CA PHE A 120 -18.48 2.81 4.61
C PHE A 120 -18.01 3.21 6.02
N LEU A 121 -17.10 4.19 6.14
CA LEU A 121 -16.59 4.64 7.43
C LEU A 121 -17.70 5.22 8.31
N LYS A 122 -18.62 5.99 7.72
CA LYS A 122 -19.79 6.50 8.43
C LYS A 122 -20.72 5.37 8.88
N GLY A 123 -20.93 4.37 8.03
CA GLY A 123 -21.79 3.23 8.34
C GLY A 123 -21.26 2.36 9.48
N GLU A 124 -19.97 2.03 9.44
CA GLU A 124 -19.33 1.12 10.40
C GLU A 124 -18.90 1.82 11.71
N TYR A 125 -18.44 3.07 11.62
CA TYR A 125 -17.81 3.78 12.73
C TYR A 125 -18.50 5.09 13.10
N GLY A 126 -19.63 5.43 12.47
CA GLY A 126 -20.37 6.65 12.74
C GLY A 126 -19.59 7.92 12.37
N GLU A 127 -19.92 9.02 13.05
CA GLU A 127 -19.28 10.32 12.79
C GLU A 127 -17.80 10.33 13.18
N GLU A 128 -17.37 9.50 14.12
CA GLU A 128 -15.95 9.41 14.50
C GLU A 128 -15.08 8.86 13.35
N GLY A 129 -15.59 7.89 12.59
CA GLY A 129 -14.90 7.37 11.41
C GLY A 129 -14.76 8.42 10.30
N VAL A 130 -15.79 9.26 10.12
CA VAL A 130 -15.78 10.38 9.17
C VAL A 130 -14.76 11.43 9.60
N GLU A 131 -14.80 11.84 10.87
CA GLU A 131 -13.88 12.84 11.43
C GLU A 131 -12.41 12.40 11.30
N LEU A 132 -12.13 11.11 11.54
CA LEU A 132 -10.78 10.57 11.37
C LEU A 132 -10.32 10.59 9.91
N ALA A 133 -11.21 10.26 8.97
CA ALA A 133 -10.90 10.29 7.55
C ALA A 133 -10.63 11.71 7.05
N GLU A 134 -11.44 12.69 7.49
CA GLU A 134 -11.26 14.10 7.16
C GLU A 134 -9.92 14.62 7.69
N LYS A 135 -9.56 14.31 8.93
CA LYS A 135 -8.23 14.65 9.49
C LYS A 135 -7.09 14.05 8.66
N TYR A 136 -7.25 12.84 8.14
CA TYR A 136 -6.24 12.21 7.29
C TYR A 136 -6.11 12.92 5.94
N LEU A 137 -7.24 13.33 5.34
CA LEU A 137 -7.26 14.09 4.09
C LEU A 137 -6.63 15.49 4.25
N GLU A 138 -6.99 16.21 5.31
CA GLU A 138 -6.37 17.52 5.65
C GLU A 138 -4.85 17.39 5.85
N ALA A 139 -4.41 16.34 6.55
CA ALA A 139 -2.98 16.09 6.74
C ALA A 139 -2.24 15.81 5.43
N ILE A 140 -2.90 15.12 4.48
CA ILE A 140 -2.35 14.90 3.13
C ILE A 140 -2.21 16.22 2.38
N GLU A 141 -3.26 17.06 2.38
CA GLU A 141 -3.24 18.36 1.70
C GLU A 141 -2.08 19.23 2.22
N LYS A 142 -1.96 19.36 3.54
CA LYS A 142 -0.87 20.08 4.17
C LYS A 142 0.51 19.53 3.78
N ALA A 143 0.68 18.21 3.78
CA ALA A 143 1.95 17.59 3.41
C ALA A 143 2.30 17.73 1.92
N MET A 144 1.30 17.97 1.06
CA MET A 144 1.52 18.29 -0.35
C MET A 144 1.96 19.75 -0.53
N GLU A 145 1.37 20.69 0.20
CA GLU A 145 1.76 22.11 0.19
C GLU A 145 3.19 22.34 0.69
N GLU A 146 3.64 21.59 1.70
CA GLU A 146 5.01 21.69 2.25
C GLU A 146 6.12 21.20 1.29
N LYS A 147 5.75 20.57 0.17
CA LYS A 147 6.70 20.05 -0.83
C LYS A 147 6.92 20.97 -2.04
N ASP A 148 6.13 22.02 -2.17
CA ASP A 148 6.30 23.09 -3.17
C ASP A 148 7.06 24.29 -2.57
#